data_AF-A0A645H397-F1
#
_entry.id   AF-A0A645H397-F1
#
_cell.length_a   1.000
_cell.length_b   1.000
_cell.length_c   1.000
_cell.angle_alpha   90.00
_cell.angle_beta   90.00
_cell.angle_gamma   90.00
#
_symmetry.space_group_name_H-M   'P 1'
#
loop_
_entity.id
_entity.type
_entity.pdbx_description
1 polymer ?
#
loop_
_entity_poly.entity_id
_entity_poly.type
_entity_poly.pdbx_seq_one_letter_code
_entity_poly.pdbx_strand_id
1 'polypeptide(L)'
;MACLPVNQHWFWKENYPTTPVKTAETIVDKNLIPLNKAYCNFILNVAPNRHGLIDDNALALLKEIGARWKPEGRMAALQAPEPPIISPNIAKRKPANSSWSWDSNISDFGNDDDFKTSWESNQHVKQAWYSVDLVTEQPFNMIVLTVPRKEIRSYTLQYFSEGTWKDLPTTAKEHLVRIHRFDRVWGSQVRVLFPENGPRPGVSELGIYNERR
;
A
#
# COMPACT_ATOMS: atom_id res chain seq x y z
N MET A 1 -1.58 8.98 -14.57
CA MET A 1 -1.54 9.65 -15.89
C MET A 1 -0.14 10.21 -16.07
N ALA A 2 0.45 10.04 -17.25
CA ALA A 2 1.77 10.57 -17.59
C ALA A 2 1.71 11.33 -18.91
N CYS A 3 2.47 12.41 -19.02
CA CYS A 3 2.44 13.30 -20.17
C CYS A 3 3.86 13.56 -20.67
N LEU A 4 4.06 13.60 -21.99
CA LEU A 4 5.37 13.82 -22.59
C LEU A 4 5.26 14.66 -23.88
N PRO A 5 6.07 15.72 -24.07
CA PRO A 5 6.14 16.39 -25.35
C PRO A 5 7.04 15.65 -26.34
N VAL A 6 6.68 15.66 -27.62
CA VAL A 6 7.54 15.20 -28.72
C VAL A 6 8.82 16.04 -28.81
N ASN A 7 8.68 17.36 -28.72
CA ASN A 7 9.80 18.30 -28.67
C ASN A 7 10.46 18.33 -27.29
N GLN A 8 11.52 19.13 -27.14
CA GLN A 8 12.20 19.31 -25.84
C GLN A 8 11.27 19.94 -24.78
N HIS A 9 10.31 20.77 -25.21
CA HIS A 9 9.35 21.44 -24.34
C HIS A 9 7.93 21.38 -24.92
N TRP A 10 6.95 21.88 -24.16
CA TRP A 10 5.54 21.80 -24.47
C TRP A 10 5.09 22.68 -25.63
N PHE A 11 5.66 23.88 -25.75
CA PHE A 11 5.33 24.84 -26.79
C PHE A 11 6.37 24.83 -27.89
N TRP A 12 5.93 25.17 -29.10
CA TRP A 12 6.76 25.25 -30.27
C TRP A 12 7.80 26.38 -30.18
N LYS A 13 8.97 26.18 -30.79
CA LYS A 13 10.06 27.17 -30.91
C LYS A 13 10.57 27.21 -32.35
N GLU A 14 11.12 28.35 -32.77
CA GLU A 14 11.57 28.58 -34.16
C GLU A 14 12.65 27.62 -34.64
N ASN A 15 13.46 27.08 -33.73
CA ASN A 15 14.49 26.10 -34.07
C ASN A 15 13.97 24.65 -34.14
N TYR A 16 12.71 24.39 -33.79
CA TYR A 16 12.16 23.02 -33.72
C TYR A 16 12.00 22.29 -35.06
N PRO A 17 11.74 22.93 -36.20
CA PRO A 17 11.70 22.23 -37.49
C PRO A 17 12.99 21.47 -37.82
N THR A 18 14.13 21.93 -37.30
CA THR A 18 15.46 21.32 -37.52
C THR A 18 16.06 20.67 -36.27
N THR A 19 15.43 20.82 -35.11
CA THR A 19 15.87 20.19 -33.86
C THR A 19 15.36 18.73 -33.82
N PRO A 20 16.19 17.75 -33.42
CA PRO A 20 15.73 16.39 -33.23
C PRO A 20 14.56 16.29 -32.23
N VAL A 21 13.55 15.55 -32.62
CA VAL A 21 12.44 15.14 -31.74
C VAL A 21 12.81 13.86 -30.98
N LYS A 22 12.03 13.51 -29.95
CA LYS A 22 12.19 12.22 -29.27
C LYS A 22 12.04 11.06 -30.26
N THR A 23 12.62 9.91 -29.95
CA THR A 23 12.53 8.73 -30.82
C THR A 23 11.24 7.94 -30.58
N ALA A 24 10.78 7.21 -31.60
CA ALA A 24 9.64 6.31 -31.47
C ALA A 24 9.89 5.21 -30.41
N GLU A 25 11.13 4.73 -30.28
CA GLU A 25 11.52 3.81 -29.19
C GLU A 25 11.28 4.42 -27.80
N THR A 26 11.67 5.68 -27.60
CA THR A 26 11.45 6.35 -26.31
C THR A 26 9.96 6.49 -26.00
N ILE A 27 9.15 6.84 -27.00
CA ILE A 27 7.72 7.05 -26.82
C ILE A 27 6.97 5.74 -26.63
N VAL A 28 7.24 4.73 -27.46
CA VAL A 28 6.49 3.46 -27.45
C VAL A 28 7.03 2.51 -26.38
N ASP A 29 8.31 2.15 -26.48
CA ASP A 29 8.87 1.03 -25.72
C ASP A 29 9.21 1.44 -24.29
N LYS A 30 9.69 2.68 -24.10
CA LYS A 30 10.11 3.17 -22.77
C LYS A 30 9.00 3.86 -21.99
N ASN A 31 7.91 4.28 -22.64
CA ASN A 31 6.81 5.00 -22.00
C ASN A 31 5.46 4.31 -22.23
N LEU A 32 4.90 4.37 -23.44
CA LEU A 32 3.54 3.91 -23.73
C LEU A 32 3.28 2.48 -23.24
N ILE A 33 4.15 1.51 -23.59
CA ILE A 33 3.96 0.11 -23.23
C ILE A 33 4.06 -0.11 -21.70
N PRO A 34 5.13 0.34 -21.00
CA PRO A 34 5.20 0.24 -19.54
C PRO A 34 4.04 0.93 -18.82
N LEU A 35 3.66 2.14 -19.26
CA LEU A 35 2.58 2.91 -18.65
C LEU A 35 1.22 2.24 -18.85
N ASN A 36 0.94 1.70 -20.04
CA ASN A 36 -0.25 0.90 -20.27
C ASN A 36 -0.28 -0.32 -19.33
N LYS A 37 0.84 -1.05 -19.19
CA LYS A 37 0.92 -2.19 -18.25
C LYS A 37 0.70 -1.80 -16.78
N ALA A 38 0.97 -0.54 -16.43
CA ALA A 38 0.73 0.02 -15.11
C ALA A 38 -0.64 0.74 -14.99
N TYR A 39 -1.58 0.50 -15.90
CA TYR A 39 -2.91 1.14 -15.92
C TYR A 39 -2.86 2.68 -15.98
N CYS A 40 -1.80 3.22 -16.57
CA CYS A 40 -1.55 4.65 -16.66
C CYS A 40 -1.80 5.17 -18.08
N ASN A 41 -2.75 6.10 -18.21
CA ASN A 41 -2.96 6.82 -19.47
C ASN A 41 -1.72 7.64 -19.82
N PHE A 42 -1.25 7.49 -21.06
CA PHE A 42 -0.14 8.25 -21.63
C PHE A 42 -0.64 9.30 -22.62
N ILE A 43 -0.31 10.56 -22.38
CA ILE A 43 -0.70 11.70 -23.22
C ILE A 43 0.56 12.26 -23.89
N LEU A 44 0.58 12.21 -25.22
CA LEU A 44 1.69 12.75 -26.02
C LEU A 44 1.32 14.15 -26.52
N ASN A 45 2.13 15.15 -26.17
CA ASN A 45 1.98 16.51 -26.65
C ASN A 45 2.76 16.73 -27.95
N VAL A 46 2.09 17.33 -28.94
CA VAL A 46 2.69 17.72 -30.22
C VAL A 46 2.33 19.18 -30.46
N ALA A 47 3.32 20.06 -30.47
CA ALA A 47 3.08 21.49 -30.51
C ALA A 47 2.89 21.99 -31.96
N PRO A 48 1.80 22.70 -32.29
CA PRO A 48 1.67 23.37 -33.57
C PRO A 48 2.60 24.59 -33.65
N ASN A 49 3.09 24.88 -34.85
CA ASN A 49 3.88 26.06 -35.17
C ASN A 49 3.01 27.33 -35.28
N ARG A 50 3.64 28.47 -35.58
CA ARG A 50 2.96 29.78 -35.71
C ARG A 50 1.88 29.82 -36.81
N HIS A 51 1.88 28.86 -37.73
CA HIS A 51 0.86 28.72 -38.77
C HIS A 51 -0.28 27.76 -38.38
N GLY A 52 -0.27 27.22 -37.15
CA GLY A 52 -1.24 26.24 -36.69
C GLY A 52 -1.00 24.83 -37.25
N LEU A 53 0.19 24.55 -37.79
CA LEU A 53 0.55 23.27 -38.41
C LEU A 53 1.54 22.48 -37.54
N ILE A 54 1.55 21.16 -37.66
CA ILE A 54 2.60 20.31 -37.06
C ILE A 54 3.78 20.24 -38.02
N ASP A 55 5.00 20.46 -37.53
CA ASP A 55 6.21 20.39 -38.35
C ASP A 55 6.50 18.97 -38.87
N ASP A 56 7.16 18.88 -40.02
CA ASP A 56 7.42 17.63 -40.74
C ASP A 56 8.22 16.61 -39.92
N ASN A 57 9.17 17.05 -39.09
CA ASN A 57 9.95 16.15 -38.23
C ASN A 57 9.09 15.49 -37.13
N ALA A 58 8.13 16.22 -36.55
CA ALA A 58 7.18 15.69 -35.60
C ALA A 58 6.14 14.78 -36.29
N LEU A 59 5.69 15.15 -37.50
CA LEU A 59 4.82 14.28 -38.31
C LEU A 59 5.49 12.96 -38.69
N ALA A 60 6.77 13.00 -39.06
CA ALA A 60 7.57 11.80 -39.35
C ALA A 60 7.63 10.87 -38.13
N LEU A 61 7.90 11.43 -36.95
CA LEU A 61 7.87 10.66 -35.70
C LEU A 61 6.49 10.07 -35.41
N LEU A 62 5.40 10.81 -35.61
CA LEU A 62 4.05 10.27 -35.40
C LEU A 62 3.75 9.08 -36.31
N LYS A 63 4.23 9.11 -37.57
CA LYS A 63 4.16 7.96 -38.49
C LYS A 63 4.97 6.78 -37.96
N GLU A 64 6.19 7.01 -37.47
CA GLU A 64 7.02 5.96 -36.88
C GLU A 64 6.38 5.34 -35.63
N ILE A 65 5.77 6.15 -34.76
CA ILE A 65 5.03 5.68 -33.59
C ILE A 65 3.87 4.78 -34.03
N GLY A 66 3.07 5.20 -35.02
CA GLY A 66 1.96 4.40 -35.54
C GLY A 66 2.41 3.09 -36.23
N ALA A 67 3.57 3.09 -36.87
CA ALA A 67 4.16 1.88 -37.42
C ALA A 67 4.64 0.92 -36.33
N ARG A 68 5.31 1.45 -35.30
CA ARG A 68 5.93 0.69 -34.20
C ARG A 68 4.93 0.17 -33.18
N TRP A 69 3.96 0.98 -32.78
CA TRP A 69 2.97 0.57 -31.78
C TRP A 69 1.92 -0.34 -32.42
N LYS A 70 1.76 -1.53 -31.86
CA LYS A 70 0.70 -2.47 -32.20
C LYS A 70 -0.13 -2.75 -30.95
N PRO A 71 -1.45 -2.54 -30.97
CA PRO A 71 -2.29 -2.87 -29.83
C PRO A 71 -2.38 -4.40 -29.66
N GLU A 72 -1.99 -4.90 -28.49
CA GLU A 72 -2.01 -6.34 -28.14
C GLU A 72 -3.42 -6.82 -27.72
N GLY A 73 -4.48 -6.12 -28.14
CA GLY A 73 -5.86 -6.40 -27.76
C GLY A 73 -6.33 -5.65 -26.50
N ARG A 74 -7.35 -6.18 -25.84
CA ARG A 74 -7.95 -5.55 -24.65
C ARG A 74 -6.97 -5.63 -23.48
N MET A 75 -6.71 -4.50 -22.84
CA MET A 75 -5.91 -4.46 -21.61
C MET A 75 -6.55 -5.34 -20.52
N ALA A 76 -5.70 -5.90 -19.65
CA ALA A 76 -6.18 -6.59 -18.45
C ALA A 76 -7.14 -5.69 -17.68
N ALA A 77 -8.17 -6.28 -17.07
CA ALA A 77 -9.05 -5.52 -16.19
C ALA A 77 -8.24 -5.05 -14.98
N LEU A 78 -8.37 -3.77 -14.63
CA LEU A 78 -7.83 -3.25 -13.39
C LEU A 78 -8.43 -4.07 -12.24
N GLN A 79 -7.56 -4.69 -11.44
CA GLN A 79 -8.01 -5.40 -10.26
C GLN A 79 -8.69 -4.40 -9.33
N ALA A 80 -9.85 -4.77 -8.79
CA ALA A 80 -10.53 -3.92 -7.82
C ALA A 80 -9.56 -3.65 -6.65
N PRO A 81 -9.35 -2.38 -6.28
CA PRO A 81 -8.49 -2.07 -5.14
C PRO A 81 -9.06 -2.70 -3.88
N GLU A 82 -8.21 -2.99 -2.89
CA GLU A 82 -8.71 -3.35 -1.56
C GLU A 82 -9.65 -2.22 -1.06
N PRO A 83 -10.86 -2.54 -0.58
CA PRO A 83 -11.79 -1.52 -0.13
C PRO A 83 -11.16 -0.65 0.96
N PRO A 84 -11.37 0.69 0.91
CA PRO A 84 -10.83 1.59 1.91
C PRO A 84 -11.37 1.23 3.30
N ILE A 85 -10.61 1.61 4.31
CA ILE A 85 -11.04 1.52 5.70
C ILE A 85 -11.74 2.83 6.04
N ILE A 86 -13.01 2.76 6.45
CA ILE A 86 -13.84 3.96 6.67
C ILE A 86 -14.35 4.10 8.10
N SER A 87 -14.27 3.06 8.91
CA SER A 87 -14.63 3.10 10.32
C SER A 87 -13.48 3.64 11.18
N PRO A 88 -13.77 4.23 12.35
CA PRO A 88 -12.74 4.65 13.29
C PRO A 88 -11.98 3.45 13.89
N ASN A 89 -10.70 3.65 14.20
CA ASN A 89 -9.89 2.69 14.97
C ASN A 89 -10.38 2.68 16.42
N ILE A 90 -11.04 1.60 16.85
CA ILE A 90 -11.56 1.45 18.22
C ILE A 90 -10.48 1.04 19.23
N ALA A 91 -9.28 0.68 18.77
CA ALA A 91 -8.12 0.31 19.57
C ALA A 91 -7.26 1.52 19.98
N LYS A 92 -7.40 2.65 19.28
CA LYS A 92 -6.56 3.84 19.45
C LYS A 92 -6.57 4.32 20.90
N ARG A 93 -5.38 4.40 21.51
CA ARG A 93 -5.12 4.87 22.89
C ARG A 93 -5.97 4.16 23.95
N LYS A 94 -6.37 2.93 23.66
CA LYS A 94 -6.99 2.04 24.63
C LYS A 94 -5.92 1.38 25.52
N PRO A 95 -6.27 0.87 26.70
CA PRO A 95 -5.30 0.18 27.54
C PRO A 95 -4.63 -0.96 26.77
N ALA A 96 -3.30 -0.93 26.70
CA ALA A 96 -2.50 -1.95 26.05
C ALA A 96 -1.70 -2.73 27.09
N ASN A 97 -1.45 -4.01 26.82
CA ASN A 97 -0.60 -4.85 27.62
C ASN A 97 0.21 -5.78 26.71
N SER A 98 1.32 -6.30 27.22
CA SER A 98 2.20 -7.14 26.42
C SER A 98 3.03 -8.08 27.30
N SER A 99 3.72 -9.02 26.66
CA SER A 99 4.90 -9.63 27.26
C SER A 99 5.99 -8.59 27.53
N TRP A 100 7.03 -9.00 28.28
CA TRP A 100 8.13 -8.12 28.68
C TRP A 100 8.71 -7.32 27.49
N SER A 101 8.64 -5.99 27.60
CA SER A 101 9.14 -5.06 26.61
C SER A 101 10.66 -4.96 26.62
N TRP A 102 11.21 -4.57 25.48
CA TRP A 102 12.61 -4.19 25.38
C TRP A 102 12.80 -2.73 25.74
N ASP A 103 13.54 -2.49 26.82
CA ASP A 103 13.91 -1.14 27.26
C ASP A 103 12.67 -0.20 27.29
N SER A 104 12.70 0.90 26.55
CA SER A 104 11.66 1.93 26.52
C SER A 104 10.59 1.70 25.45
N ASN A 105 10.63 0.60 24.69
CA ASN A 105 9.64 0.24 23.67
C ASN A 105 8.38 -0.40 24.30
N ILE A 106 7.65 0.40 25.09
CA ILE A 106 6.53 -0.02 25.93
C ILE A 106 5.24 -0.29 25.13
N SER A 107 4.25 -0.91 25.80
CA SER A 107 2.99 -1.37 25.20
C SER A 107 2.14 -0.24 24.60
N ASP A 108 2.22 0.95 25.17
CA ASP A 108 1.44 2.11 24.73
C ASP A 108 1.77 2.51 23.28
N PHE A 109 2.98 2.19 22.80
CA PHE A 109 3.41 2.48 21.43
C PHE A 109 2.77 1.57 20.38
N GLY A 110 2.06 0.51 20.77
CA GLY A 110 1.41 -0.37 19.81
C GLY A 110 0.02 0.09 19.39
N ASN A 111 -0.50 1.19 19.94
CA ASN A 111 -1.81 1.76 19.60
C ASN A 111 -1.91 3.28 19.88
N ASP A 112 -0.80 4.01 19.88
CA ASP A 112 -0.75 5.45 20.17
C ASP A 112 -1.12 6.34 18.98
N ASP A 113 -1.28 5.75 17.78
CA ASP A 113 -1.46 6.42 16.49
C ASP A 113 -0.19 7.12 15.96
N ASP A 114 1.00 6.76 16.43
CA ASP A 114 2.29 7.18 15.89
C ASP A 114 3.06 6.00 15.27
N PHE A 115 2.98 5.88 13.94
CA PHE A 115 3.65 4.82 13.19
C PHE A 115 5.19 4.84 13.21
N LYS A 116 5.81 5.82 13.90
CA LYS A 116 7.26 5.87 14.14
C LYS A 116 7.66 5.23 15.46
N THR A 117 6.72 4.97 16.36
CA THR A 117 6.95 4.24 17.60
C THR A 117 6.57 2.77 17.41
N SER A 118 7.00 1.93 18.34
CA SER A 118 6.62 0.52 18.37
C SER A 118 6.81 -0.06 19.75
N TRP A 119 5.86 -0.90 20.17
CA TRP A 119 6.15 -1.90 21.16
C TRP A 119 7.12 -2.93 20.56
N GLU A 120 8.15 -3.32 21.31
CA GLU A 120 9.06 -4.38 20.91
C GLU A 120 9.29 -5.34 22.07
N SER A 121 9.21 -6.64 21.79
CA SER A 121 9.45 -7.67 22.79
C SER A 121 10.93 -7.71 23.19
N ASN A 122 11.19 -8.00 24.47
CA ASN A 122 12.52 -8.35 24.94
C ASN A 122 12.99 -9.66 24.27
N GLN A 123 14.28 -9.74 23.96
CA GLN A 123 14.88 -10.89 23.28
C GLN A 123 14.79 -12.22 24.06
N HIS A 124 14.61 -12.16 25.38
CA HIS A 124 14.50 -13.37 26.22
C HIS A 124 13.07 -13.91 26.32
N VAL A 125 12.08 -13.22 25.74
CA VAL A 125 10.69 -13.68 25.73
C VAL A 125 10.50 -14.72 24.64
N LYS A 126 10.21 -15.96 25.05
CA LYS A 126 9.94 -17.09 24.15
C LYS A 126 8.57 -17.05 23.50
N GLN A 127 7.55 -16.56 24.19
CA GLN A 127 6.19 -16.48 23.67
C GLN A 127 5.70 -15.06 23.80
N ALA A 128 6.12 -14.23 22.85
CA ALA A 128 5.81 -12.82 22.89
C ALA A 128 4.36 -12.56 22.48
N TRP A 129 3.74 -11.59 23.14
CA TRP A 129 2.37 -11.20 22.84
C TRP A 129 2.14 -9.72 23.09
N TYR A 130 1.19 -9.16 22.37
CA TYR A 130 0.73 -7.79 22.50
C TYR A 130 -0.80 -7.76 22.44
N SER A 131 -1.46 -7.08 23.36
CA SER A 131 -2.92 -7.00 23.41
C SER A 131 -3.44 -5.60 23.69
N VAL A 132 -4.60 -5.29 23.14
CA VAL A 132 -5.36 -4.08 23.45
C VAL A 132 -6.69 -4.46 24.07
N ASP A 133 -7.02 -3.83 25.19
CA ASP A 133 -8.30 -3.93 25.88
C ASP A 133 -9.28 -2.88 25.34
N LEU A 134 -10.39 -3.31 24.80
CA LEU A 134 -11.43 -2.46 24.23
C LEU A 134 -12.29 -1.75 25.29
N VAL A 135 -12.05 -2.03 26.58
CA VAL A 135 -12.75 -1.58 27.80
C VAL A 135 -14.13 -2.20 27.96
N THR A 136 -14.87 -2.32 26.86
CA THR A 136 -16.19 -2.97 26.81
C THR A 136 -16.23 -3.95 25.66
N GLU A 137 -16.97 -5.05 25.83
CA GLU A 137 -17.26 -5.95 24.72
C GLU A 137 -18.00 -5.20 23.61
N GLN A 138 -17.47 -5.26 22.39
CA GLN A 138 -18.04 -4.55 21.25
C GLN A 138 -17.75 -5.30 19.94
N PRO A 139 -18.57 -5.09 18.89
CA PRO A 139 -18.39 -5.78 17.63
C PRO A 139 -17.21 -5.23 16.84
N PHE A 140 -16.47 -6.10 16.15
CA PHE A 140 -15.46 -5.74 15.15
C PHE A 140 -15.35 -6.85 14.10
N ASN A 141 -14.85 -6.50 12.92
CA ASN A 141 -14.76 -7.42 11.77
C ASN A 141 -13.46 -7.23 10.97
N MET A 142 -12.53 -6.46 11.55
CA MET A 142 -11.33 -6.07 10.86
C MET A 142 -10.21 -5.70 11.83
N ILE A 143 -9.00 -6.17 11.53
CA ILE A 143 -7.77 -5.82 12.24
C ILE A 143 -6.75 -5.32 11.22
N VAL A 144 -6.04 -4.25 11.57
CA VAL A 144 -4.88 -3.77 10.83
C VAL A 144 -3.67 -3.89 11.75
N LEU A 145 -2.76 -4.78 11.40
CA LEU A 145 -1.49 -4.93 12.10
C LEU A 145 -0.39 -4.23 11.30
N THR A 146 0.23 -3.24 11.91
CA THR A 146 1.46 -2.63 11.40
C THR A 146 2.64 -3.12 12.21
N VAL A 147 3.61 -3.72 11.52
CA VAL A 147 4.86 -4.21 12.13
C VAL A 147 6.01 -3.24 11.84
N PRO A 148 7.01 -3.12 12.73
CA PRO A 148 8.15 -2.22 12.52
C PRO A 148 9.10 -2.72 11.41
N ARG A 149 9.00 -4.01 11.03
CA ARG A 149 10.00 -4.73 10.23
C ARG A 149 9.35 -5.84 9.39
N LYS A 150 9.78 -5.99 8.13
CA LYS A 150 9.18 -6.95 7.16
C LYS A 150 9.48 -8.41 7.50
N GLU A 151 10.52 -8.65 8.30
CA GLU A 151 10.99 -9.97 8.72
C GLU A 151 9.94 -10.68 9.59
N ILE A 152 9.13 -9.94 10.35
CA ILE A 152 8.09 -10.48 11.25
C ILE A 152 6.98 -11.08 10.40
N ARG A 153 7.09 -12.31 9.91
CA ARG A 153 6.13 -12.89 8.95
C ARG A 153 4.99 -13.67 9.59
N SER A 154 5.21 -14.23 10.78
CA SER A 154 4.31 -15.19 11.42
C SER A 154 3.78 -14.65 12.74
N TYR A 155 2.47 -14.75 12.94
CA TYR A 155 1.74 -14.35 14.13
C TYR A 155 0.34 -14.98 14.09
N THR A 156 -0.33 -15.03 15.23
CA THR A 156 -1.74 -15.40 15.35
C THR A 156 -2.51 -14.25 15.95
N LEU A 157 -3.65 -13.89 15.37
CA LEU A 157 -4.59 -12.96 15.95
C LEU A 157 -5.64 -13.71 16.77
N GLN A 158 -5.93 -13.19 17.95
CA GLN A 158 -6.95 -13.73 18.84
C GLN A 158 -7.80 -12.61 19.41
N TYR A 159 -8.99 -12.95 19.86
CA TYR A 159 -9.86 -12.07 20.62
C TYR A 159 -10.38 -12.75 21.88
N PHE A 160 -10.67 -11.94 22.89
CA PHE A 160 -11.23 -12.40 24.14
C PHE A 160 -12.75 -12.19 24.15
N SER A 161 -13.50 -13.27 24.36
CA SER A 161 -14.95 -13.28 24.42
C SER A 161 -15.40 -14.43 25.31
N GLU A 162 -16.45 -14.22 26.11
CA GLU A 162 -17.02 -15.27 26.98
C GLU A 162 -15.97 -15.92 27.91
N GLY A 163 -15.01 -15.14 28.40
CA GLY A 163 -13.97 -15.63 29.30
C GLY A 163 -12.84 -16.44 28.64
N THR A 164 -12.82 -16.55 27.31
CA THR A 164 -11.84 -17.37 26.57
C THR A 164 -11.21 -16.63 25.41
N TRP A 165 -9.97 -17.00 25.07
CA TRP A 165 -9.30 -16.55 23.85
C TRP A 165 -9.71 -17.41 22.66
N LYS A 166 -10.16 -16.78 21.58
CA LYS A 166 -10.61 -17.41 20.34
C LYS A 166 -9.74 -16.93 19.18
N ASP A 167 -9.36 -17.84 18.28
CA ASP A 167 -8.52 -17.53 17.12
C ASP A 167 -9.28 -16.77 16.03
N LEU A 168 -8.58 -15.87 15.34
CA LEU A 168 -9.06 -15.19 14.15
C LEU A 168 -8.33 -15.70 12.90
N PRO A 169 -8.98 -15.69 11.72
CA PRO A 169 -8.34 -16.03 10.46
C PRO A 169 -7.12 -15.14 10.24
N THR A 170 -5.93 -15.73 10.30
CA THR A 170 -4.66 -15.01 10.14
C THR A 170 -3.92 -15.55 8.94
N THR A 171 -3.76 -14.72 7.91
CA THR A 171 -2.92 -15.04 6.74
C THR A 171 -1.60 -14.29 6.84
N ALA A 172 -0.48 -14.97 6.61
CA ALA A 172 0.83 -14.33 6.51
C ALA A 172 0.83 -13.29 5.37
N LYS A 173 1.33 -12.08 5.64
CA LYS A 173 1.44 -10.99 4.67
C LYS A 173 2.85 -10.40 4.73
N GLU A 174 3.44 -10.11 3.57
CA GLU A 174 4.82 -9.61 3.48
C GLU A 174 4.95 -8.08 3.63
N HIS A 175 3.82 -7.38 3.65
CA HIS A 175 3.76 -5.93 3.82
C HIS A 175 3.90 -5.54 5.30
N LEU A 176 4.37 -4.31 5.55
CA LEU A 176 4.44 -3.74 6.90
C LEU A 176 3.04 -3.54 7.50
N VAL A 177 2.11 -3.03 6.68
CA VAL A 177 0.70 -2.87 7.02
C VAL A 177 -0.07 -4.09 6.53
N ARG A 178 -0.80 -4.73 7.43
CA ARG A 178 -1.46 -6.03 7.18
C ARG A 178 -2.91 -5.95 7.57
N ILE A 179 -3.77 -6.02 6.57
CA ILE A 179 -5.21 -5.89 6.73
C ILE A 179 -5.84 -7.27 6.81
N HIS A 180 -6.55 -7.56 7.90
CA HIS A 180 -7.30 -8.80 8.12
C HIS A 180 -8.78 -8.46 8.16
N ARG A 181 -9.56 -9.18 7.37
CA ARG A 181 -11.00 -8.99 7.17
C ARG A 181 -11.68 -10.32 7.43
N PHE A 182 -12.67 -10.34 8.29
CA PHE A 182 -13.36 -11.56 8.74
C PHE A 182 -14.82 -11.24 9.09
N ASP A 183 -15.61 -12.27 9.38
CA ASP A 183 -17.00 -12.10 9.81
C ASP A 183 -17.05 -11.40 11.16
N ARG A 184 -18.08 -10.57 11.40
CA ARG A 184 -18.18 -9.79 12.63
C ARG A 184 -18.21 -10.68 13.86
N VAL A 185 -17.31 -10.42 14.81
CA VAL A 185 -17.26 -11.04 16.14
C VAL A 185 -17.49 -10.00 17.21
N TRP A 186 -17.79 -10.45 18.43
CA TRP A 186 -17.88 -9.64 19.63
C TRP A 186 -16.76 -10.02 20.58
N GLY A 187 -16.04 -9.03 21.12
CA GLY A 187 -14.97 -9.28 22.08
C GLY A 187 -14.57 -8.03 22.84
N SER A 188 -13.91 -8.22 23.97
CA SER A 188 -13.42 -7.14 24.83
C SER A 188 -11.92 -6.91 24.72
N GLN A 189 -11.15 -7.85 24.16
CA GLN A 189 -9.72 -7.67 23.94
C GLN A 189 -9.30 -8.31 22.61
N VAL A 190 -8.24 -7.79 22.02
CA VAL A 190 -7.59 -8.39 20.84
C VAL A 190 -6.11 -8.54 21.12
N ARG A 191 -5.53 -9.67 20.75
CA ARG A 191 -4.12 -10.00 20.98
C ARG A 191 -3.45 -10.52 19.73
N VAL A 192 -2.18 -10.15 19.56
CA VAL A 192 -1.24 -10.70 18.61
C VAL A 192 -0.29 -11.63 19.37
N LEU A 193 -0.20 -12.88 18.94
CA LEU A 193 0.76 -13.86 19.44
C LEU A 193 1.88 -14.05 18.41
N PHE A 194 3.13 -14.08 18.87
CA PHE A 194 4.30 -14.33 18.03
C PHE A 194 4.96 -15.67 18.40
N PRO A 195 5.45 -16.43 17.40
CA PRO A 195 6.12 -17.71 17.65
C PRO A 195 7.52 -17.53 18.25
N GLU A 196 8.00 -18.53 19.00
CA GLU A 196 9.30 -18.51 19.72
C GLU A 196 10.51 -18.30 18.82
N ASN A 197 10.49 -18.88 17.63
CA ASN A 197 11.64 -18.86 16.70
C ASN A 197 11.49 -17.80 15.59
N GLY A 198 10.73 -16.73 15.86
CA GLY A 198 10.57 -15.60 14.94
C GLY A 198 11.66 -14.54 15.11
N PRO A 199 11.79 -13.60 14.15
CA PRO A 199 12.55 -12.39 14.41
C PRO A 199 11.92 -11.60 15.56
N ARG A 200 12.71 -10.75 16.20
CA ARG A 200 12.30 -9.98 17.39
C ARG A 200 10.91 -9.35 17.19
N PRO A 201 9.89 -9.82 17.92
CA PRO A 201 8.51 -9.35 17.76
C PRO A 201 8.34 -7.87 18.06
N GLY A 202 7.40 -7.25 17.36
CA GLY A 202 7.03 -5.87 17.60
C GLY A 202 5.75 -5.47 16.88
N VAL A 203 5.11 -4.44 17.39
CA VAL A 203 3.86 -3.86 16.90
C VAL A 203 4.03 -2.35 16.87
N SER A 204 3.96 -1.76 15.68
CA SER A 204 3.93 -0.30 15.53
C SER A 204 2.51 0.25 15.64
N GLU A 205 1.51 -0.51 15.22
CA GLU A 205 0.10 -0.13 15.42
C GLU A 205 -0.78 -1.38 15.31
N LEU A 206 -1.66 -1.61 16.28
CA LEU A 206 -2.75 -2.57 16.24
C LEU A 206 -4.07 -1.82 16.14
N GLY A 207 -4.54 -1.63 14.91
CA GLY A 207 -5.85 -1.06 14.66
C GLY A 207 -6.95 -2.12 14.67
N ILE A 208 -8.08 -1.82 15.31
CA ILE A 208 -9.27 -2.68 15.36
C ILE A 208 -10.45 -1.86 14.85
N TYR A 209 -11.29 -2.46 14.01
CA TYR A 209 -12.33 -1.72 13.29
C TYR A 209 -13.60 -2.55 13.11
N ASN A 210 -14.72 -1.86 13.09
CA ASN A 210 -16.03 -2.42 12.75
C ASN A 210 -16.52 -1.76 11.46
N GLU A 211 -16.07 -2.27 10.31
CA GLU A 211 -16.43 -1.78 8.99
C GLU A 211 -17.90 -2.06 8.68
N ARG A 212 -18.52 -1.13 7.93
CA ARG A 212 -19.83 -1.35 7.33
C ARG A 212 -19.64 -2.26 6.12
N ARG A 213 -20.09 -3.50 6.24
CA ARG A 213 -20.10 -4.53 5.20
C ARG A 213 -21.48 -5.16 5.15
#